data_AF-A0A1X7T1J9-F1
#
_entry.id   AF-A0A1X7T1J9-F1
#
_cell.length_a   1.000
_cell.length_b   1.000
_cell.length_c   1.000
_cell.angle_alpha   90.00
_cell.angle_beta   90.00
_cell.angle_gamma   90.00
#
_symmetry.space_group_name_H-M   'P 1'
#
loop_
_entity.id
_entity.type
_entity.pdbx_description
1 polymer ?
#
loop_
_entity_poly.entity_id
_entity_poly.type
_entity_poly.pdbx_seq_one_letter_code
_entity_poly.pdbx_strand_id
1 'polypeptide(L)'
;MPLLRVPKIEVETHKVRSPDVVVPTLDTVRHESLLYTWLGEHKPMVLCGPPGSGKTMTLFSAFHALPDFEVVGLNVSSATTPELLLKRFDHYCEYKRTPNGVVMAPSQLGKWLFLFCDEINLPDLDKYGTQRVISFLRQIVEDGGFYRTSDHTWVTIERIQFVGACNPPTDWGRKPLSHRYSML
;
A
#
# COMPACT_ATOMS: atom_id res chain seq x y z
N MET A 1 -7.57 -22.77 19.14
CA MET A 1 -6.68 -21.60 18.97
C MET A 1 -5.51 -21.72 19.94
N PRO A 2 -4.31 -22.11 19.48
CA PRO A 2 -3.15 -22.17 20.38
C PRO A 2 -2.82 -20.74 20.83
N LEU A 3 -2.46 -20.60 22.10
CA LEU A 3 -2.10 -19.35 22.76
C LEU A 3 -1.02 -18.60 21.96
N LEU A 4 -1.33 -17.42 21.41
CA LEU A 4 -0.34 -16.53 20.80
C LEU A 4 0.72 -16.20 21.86
N ARG A 5 1.87 -16.86 21.80
CA ARG A 5 3.00 -16.62 22.71
C ARG A 5 3.80 -15.48 22.11
N VAL A 6 3.75 -14.30 22.73
CA VAL A 6 4.54 -13.14 22.31
C VAL A 6 6.02 -13.45 22.55
N PRO A 7 6.89 -13.38 21.53
CA PRO A 7 8.32 -13.63 21.70
C PRO A 7 8.93 -12.55 22.60
N LYS A 8 9.83 -12.94 23.50
CA LYS A 8 10.62 -11.98 24.27
C LYS A 8 11.81 -11.56 23.42
N ILE A 9 11.96 -10.25 23.21
CA ILE A 9 13.10 -9.68 22.49
C ILE A 9 14.01 -8.93 23.47
N GLU A 10 15.31 -9.19 23.40
CA GLU A 10 16.32 -8.36 24.05
C GLU A 10 16.88 -7.41 22.99
N VAL A 11 16.59 -6.12 23.13
CA VAL A 11 17.04 -5.11 22.18
C VAL A 11 18.44 -4.66 22.56
N GLU A 12 19.40 -4.84 21.63
CA GLU A 12 20.75 -4.35 21.80
C GLU A 12 20.75 -2.82 21.95
N THR A 13 21.55 -2.29 22.89
CA THR A 13 21.55 -0.87 23.28
C THR A 13 21.78 0.09 22.11
N HIS A 14 22.56 -0.31 21.11
CA HIS A 14 22.83 0.48 19.91
C HIS A 14 21.67 0.51 18.91
N LYS A 15 20.69 -0.40 19.02
CA LYS A 15 19.51 -0.50 18.13
C LYS A 15 18.23 0.08 18.74
N VAL A 16 18.26 0.58 19.98
CA VAL A 16 17.08 1.09 20.71
C VAL A 16 16.35 2.22 19.96
N ARG A 17 17.05 3.01 19.14
CA ARG A 17 16.47 4.09 18.33
C ARG A 17 16.29 3.73 16.86
N SER A 18 16.56 2.49 16.49
CA SER A 18 16.43 2.07 15.09
C SER A 18 14.96 2.02 14.69
N PRO A 19 14.56 2.61 13.54
CA PRO A 19 13.19 2.55 13.06
C PRO A 19 12.74 1.13 12.71
N ASP A 20 13.69 0.21 12.50
CA ASP A 20 13.41 -1.17 12.11
C ASP A 20 13.16 -2.11 13.32
N VAL A 21 13.37 -1.61 14.55
CA VAL A 21 13.15 -2.43 15.76
C VAL A 21 11.67 -2.36 16.16
N VAL A 22 10.96 -3.45 15.88
CA VAL A 22 9.58 -3.65 16.31
C VAL A 22 9.57 -4.47 17.60
N VAL A 23 9.00 -3.90 18.67
CA VAL A 23 8.81 -4.63 19.93
C VAL A 23 7.52 -5.46 19.82
N PRO A 24 7.60 -6.80 19.87
CA PRO A 24 6.43 -7.65 19.75
C PRO A 24 5.55 -7.50 20.99
N THR A 25 4.28 -7.14 20.78
CA THR A 25 3.25 -7.13 21.81
C THR A 25 2.13 -8.10 21.42
N LEU A 26 1.21 -8.37 22.35
CA LEU A 26 0.04 -9.21 22.05
C LEU A 26 -0.75 -8.67 20.84
N ASP A 27 -0.90 -7.36 20.75
CA ASP A 27 -1.62 -6.72 19.65
C ASP A 27 -0.80 -6.75 18.36
N THR A 28 0.52 -6.51 18.42
CA THR A 28 1.37 -6.60 17.22
C THR A 28 1.27 -7.97 16.56
N VAL A 29 1.40 -9.06 17.33
CA VAL A 29 1.35 -10.44 16.79
C VAL A 29 -0.04 -10.78 16.24
N ARG A 30 -1.12 -10.28 16.86
CA ARG A 30 -2.49 -10.47 16.35
C ARG A 30 -2.70 -9.78 15.02
N HIS A 31 -2.34 -8.50 14.93
CA HIS A 31 -2.49 -7.74 13.70
C HIS A 31 -1.56 -8.27 12.61
N GLU A 32 -0.33 -8.65 12.93
CA GLU A 32 0.63 -9.22 11.98
C GLU A 32 0.11 -10.54 11.37
N SER A 33 -0.43 -11.46 12.18
CA SER A 33 -1.04 -12.70 11.67
C SER A 33 -2.22 -12.42 10.73
N LEU A 34 -2.99 -11.38 11.03
CA LEU A 34 -4.10 -10.94 10.20
C LEU A 34 -3.58 -10.38 8.86
N LEU A 35 -2.67 -9.41 8.92
CA LEU A 35 -2.03 -8.82 7.74
C LEU A 35 -1.41 -9.89 6.85
N TYR A 36 -0.64 -10.81 7.41
CA TYR A 36 0.00 -11.90 6.67
C TYR A 36 -1.01 -12.69 5.81
N THR A 37 -2.19 -12.98 6.35
CA THR A 37 -3.25 -13.71 5.63
C THR A 37 -3.77 -12.89 4.45
N TRP A 38 -4.06 -11.61 4.65
CA TRP A 38 -4.55 -10.70 3.60
C TRP A 38 -3.49 -10.42 2.52
N LEU A 39 -2.22 -10.29 2.93
CA LEU A 39 -1.08 -10.09 2.04
C LEU A 39 -0.86 -11.32 1.16
N GLY A 40 -1.00 -12.53 1.71
CA GLY A 40 -0.90 -13.79 0.96
C GLY A 40 -2.03 -14.02 -0.05
N GLU A 41 -3.21 -13.43 0.17
CA GLU A 41 -4.33 -13.49 -0.79
C GLU A 41 -4.24 -12.43 -1.90
N HIS A 42 -3.21 -11.58 -1.88
CA HIS A 42 -3.02 -10.48 -2.82
C HIS A 42 -4.18 -9.48 -2.90
N LYS A 43 -4.96 -9.34 -1.82
CA LYS A 43 -6.11 -8.43 -1.76
C LYS A 43 -5.68 -7.01 -1.36
N PRO A 44 -6.30 -5.97 -1.93
CA PRO A 44 -6.12 -4.61 -1.44
C PRO A 44 -6.61 -4.50 0.01
N MET A 45 -6.00 -3.62 0.79
CA MET A 45 -6.45 -3.36 2.16
C MET A 45 -6.11 -1.95 2.62
N VAL A 46 -6.85 -1.46 3.61
CA VAL A 46 -6.63 -0.13 4.21
C VAL A 46 -6.53 -0.24 5.73
N LEU A 47 -5.45 0.28 6.31
CA LEU A 47 -5.25 0.41 7.75
C LEU A 47 -5.70 1.79 8.22
N CYS A 48 -6.77 1.83 9.00
CA CYS A 48 -7.29 3.07 9.59
C CYS A 48 -6.98 3.14 11.09
N GLY A 49 -6.45 4.27 11.55
CA GLY A 49 -6.15 4.48 12.97
C GLY A 49 -5.42 5.80 13.22
N PRO A 50 -5.33 6.30 14.45
CA PRO A 50 -4.69 7.59 14.75
C PRO A 50 -3.20 7.60 14.39
N PRO A 51 -2.57 8.78 14.23
CA PRO A 51 -1.12 8.87 14.03
C PRO A 51 -0.38 8.25 15.23
N GLY A 52 0.71 7.53 14.96
CA GLY A 52 1.49 6.84 16.00
C GLY A 52 0.90 5.52 16.51
N SER A 53 -0.23 5.04 15.97
CA SER A 53 -0.84 3.74 16.36
C SER A 53 -0.11 2.49 15.86
N GLY A 54 1.05 2.64 15.19
CA GLY A 54 1.85 1.51 14.72
C GLY A 54 1.36 0.85 13.43
N LYS A 55 0.48 1.49 12.64
CA LYS A 55 -0.02 0.98 11.34
C LYS A 55 1.13 0.60 10.41
N THR A 56 2.00 1.57 10.12
CA THR A 56 3.16 1.42 9.23
C THR A 56 4.15 0.41 9.80
N MET A 57 4.46 0.50 11.09
CA MET A 57 5.38 -0.43 11.78
C MET A 57 4.91 -1.89 11.70
N THR A 58 3.63 -2.15 11.99
CA THR A 58 3.06 -3.51 11.99
C THR A 58 3.02 -4.08 10.58
N LEU A 59 2.74 -3.23 9.58
CA LEU A 59 2.79 -3.61 8.17
C LEU A 59 4.20 -4.00 7.73
N PHE A 60 5.20 -3.18 8.05
CA PHE A 60 6.60 -3.49 7.75
C PHE A 60 7.11 -4.76 8.46
N SER A 61 6.70 -4.99 9.71
CA SER A 61 6.98 -6.26 10.41
C SER A 61 6.42 -7.45 9.64
N ALA A 62 5.15 -7.39 9.22
CA ALA A 62 4.50 -8.45 8.45
C ALA A 62 5.18 -8.69 7.10
N PHE A 63 5.70 -7.63 6.45
CA PHE A 63 6.45 -7.76 5.21
C PHE A 63 7.81 -8.43 5.37
N HIS A 64 8.52 -8.19 6.48
CA HIS A 64 9.80 -8.87 6.72
C HIS A 64 9.64 -10.40 6.83
N ALA A 65 8.45 -10.90 7.14
CA ALA A 65 8.14 -12.32 7.14
C ALA A 65 7.86 -12.90 5.74
N LEU A 66 7.76 -12.07 4.70
CA LEU A 66 7.40 -12.46 3.33
C LEU A 66 8.57 -12.23 2.36
N PRO A 67 9.28 -13.28 1.89
CA PRO A 67 10.52 -13.13 1.12
C PRO A 67 10.33 -12.65 -0.34
N ASP A 68 9.14 -12.85 -0.91
CA ASP A 68 8.88 -12.66 -2.35
C ASP A 68 8.34 -11.26 -2.70
N PHE A 69 8.54 -10.29 -1.82
CA PHE A 69 7.94 -8.97 -1.95
C PHE A 69 8.94 -7.82 -1.83
N GLU A 70 8.63 -6.75 -2.53
CA GLU A 70 9.31 -5.46 -2.48
C GLU A 70 8.29 -4.39 -2.05
N VAL A 71 8.62 -3.61 -1.03
CA VAL A 71 7.71 -2.60 -0.48
C VAL A 71 8.14 -1.22 -0.92
N VAL A 72 7.23 -0.49 -1.55
CA VAL A 72 7.42 0.89 -1.97
C VAL A 72 6.46 1.79 -1.23
N GLY A 73 7.00 2.63 -0.36
CA GLY A 73 6.26 3.66 0.36
C GLY A 73 5.98 4.88 -0.53
N LEU A 74 4.71 5.31 -0.52
CA LEU A 74 4.23 6.53 -1.12
C LEU A 74 3.48 7.33 -0.05
N ASN A 75 4.01 8.49 0.30
CA ASN A 75 3.31 9.44 1.16
C ASN A 75 2.37 10.27 0.29
N VAL A 76 1.06 10.04 0.43
CA VAL A 76 0.04 10.77 -0.33
C VAL A 76 -0.23 12.10 0.36
N SER A 77 0.00 13.18 -0.38
CA SER A 77 -0.29 14.55 0.03
C SER A 77 -1.48 15.14 -0.73
N SER A 78 -1.93 16.33 -0.32
CA SER A 78 -2.97 17.11 -1.01
C SER A 78 -2.65 17.37 -2.49
N ALA A 79 -1.37 17.54 -2.83
CA ALA A 79 -0.87 17.81 -4.18
C ALA A 79 -0.48 16.54 -4.97
N THR A 80 -0.72 15.34 -4.43
CA THR A 80 -0.41 14.10 -5.14
C THR A 80 -1.32 13.98 -6.37
N THR A 81 -0.75 13.55 -7.49
CA THR A 81 -1.48 13.35 -8.74
C THR A 81 -1.21 11.95 -9.32
N PRO A 82 -2.08 11.42 -10.21
CA PRO A 82 -1.84 10.15 -10.89
C PRO A 82 -0.49 10.09 -11.62
N GLU A 83 -0.01 11.23 -12.13
CA GLU A 83 1.28 11.32 -12.81
C GLU A 83 2.47 11.07 -11.86
N LEU A 84 2.34 11.42 -10.57
CA LEU A 84 3.36 11.10 -9.56
C LEU A 84 3.39 9.60 -9.24
N LEU A 85 2.21 8.96 -9.22
CA LEU A 85 2.10 7.51 -9.07
C LEU A 85 2.75 6.78 -10.25
N LEU A 86 2.47 7.22 -11.48
CA LEU A 86 3.08 6.66 -12.68
C LEU A 86 4.60 6.78 -12.67
N LYS A 87 5.15 7.93 -12.27
CA LYS A 87 6.61 8.10 -12.10
C LYS A 87 7.22 7.13 -11.09
N ARG A 88 6.48 6.77 -10.03
CA ARG A 88 6.92 5.74 -9.09
C ARG A 88 6.89 4.37 -9.73
N PHE A 89 5.82 4.03 -10.45
CA PHE A 89 5.77 2.77 -11.19
C PHE A 89 6.89 2.67 -12.22
N ASP A 90 7.18 3.72 -12.99
CA ASP A 90 8.26 3.73 -13.98
C ASP A 90 9.66 3.48 -13.36
N HIS A 91 9.82 3.74 -12.05
CA HIS A 91 11.06 3.48 -11.34
C HIS A 91 11.22 2.02 -10.89
N TYR A 92 10.12 1.36 -10.49
CA TYR A 92 10.14 0.00 -9.92
C TYR A 92 9.63 -1.07 -10.89
N CYS A 93 8.91 -0.69 -11.94
CA CYS A 93 8.24 -1.57 -12.89
C CYS A 93 8.74 -1.35 -14.32
N GLU A 94 8.56 -2.38 -15.14
CA GLU A 94 8.82 -2.35 -16.57
C GLU A 94 7.53 -2.63 -17.35
N TYR A 95 7.45 -2.04 -18.54
CA TYR A 95 6.38 -2.34 -19.50
C TYR A 95 6.85 -3.39 -20.50
N LYS A 96 6.09 -4.47 -20.62
CA LYS A 96 6.35 -5.58 -21.53
C LYS A 96 5.21 -5.69 -22.52
N ARG A 97 5.54 -5.78 -23.82
CA ARG A 97 4.55 -6.07 -24.85
C ARG A 97 4.31 -7.58 -24.90
N THR A 98 3.07 -7.97 -24.73
CA THR A 98 2.60 -9.36 -24.82
C THR A 98 1.59 -9.47 -25.95
N PRO A 99 1.25 -10.68 -26.41
CA PRO A 99 0.16 -10.89 -27.37
C PRO A 99 -1.19 -10.33 -26.90
N ASN A 100 -1.40 -10.25 -25.59
CA ASN A 100 -2.64 -9.75 -24.97
C ASN A 100 -2.63 -8.23 -24.72
N GLY A 101 -1.56 -7.52 -25.10
CA GLY A 101 -1.41 -6.09 -24.89
C GLY A 101 -0.18 -5.73 -24.08
N VAL A 102 -0.19 -4.54 -23.49
CA VAL A 102 0.93 -4.04 -22.68
C VAL A 102 0.70 -4.41 -21.22
N VAL A 103 1.70 -5.03 -20.61
CA VAL A 103 1.69 -5.40 -19.19
C VAL A 103 2.75 -4.59 -18.46
N MET A 104 2.40 -4.01 -17.31
CA MET A 104 3.34 -3.42 -16.38
C MET A 104 3.50 -4.34 -15.17
N ALA A 105 4.74 -4.71 -14.87
CA ALA A 105 5.07 -5.58 -13.75
C ALA A 105 6.38 -5.15 -13.10
N PRO A 106 6.67 -5.57 -11.85
CA PRO A 106 7.92 -5.24 -11.18
C PRO A 106 9.14 -5.66 -12.00
N SER A 107 10.18 -4.83 -12.00
CA SER A 107 11.43 -5.08 -12.74
C SER A 107 12.17 -6.29 -12.18
N GLN A 108 12.03 -6.53 -10.87
CA GLN A 108 12.56 -7.72 -10.21
C GLN A 108 11.75 -8.96 -10.61
N LEU A 109 12.42 -9.93 -11.24
CA LEU A 109 11.82 -11.20 -11.66
C LEU A 109 11.30 -12.00 -10.46
N GLY A 110 10.06 -12.48 -10.57
CA GLY A 110 9.43 -13.34 -9.55
C GLY A 110 8.94 -12.60 -8.31
N LYS A 111 9.20 -11.29 -8.18
CA LYS A 111 8.75 -10.51 -7.03
C LYS A 111 7.40 -9.84 -7.25
N TRP A 112 6.70 -9.66 -6.15
CA TRP A 112 5.52 -8.80 -6.02
C TRP A 112 5.92 -7.43 -5.48
N LEU A 113 5.29 -6.39 -6.02
CA LEU A 113 5.45 -5.02 -5.54
C LEU A 113 4.27 -4.63 -4.66
N PHE A 114 4.54 -4.28 -3.41
CA PHE A 114 3.58 -3.64 -2.54
C PHE A 114 3.71 -2.13 -2.64
N LEU A 115 2.65 -1.48 -3.12
CA LEU A 115 2.55 -0.03 -3.04
C LEU A 115 1.83 0.33 -1.74
N PHE A 116 2.61 0.79 -0.75
CA PHE A 116 2.10 1.31 0.50
C PHE A 116 1.81 2.81 0.35
N CYS A 117 0.52 3.17 0.35
CA CYS A 117 0.08 4.55 0.30
C CYS A 117 -0.25 5.02 1.72
N ASP A 118 0.58 5.87 2.31
CA ASP A 118 0.26 6.53 3.58
C ASP A 118 -0.61 7.77 3.32
N GLU A 119 -1.47 8.10 4.27
CA GLU A 119 -2.36 9.26 4.20
C GLU A 119 -3.30 9.30 2.98
N ILE A 120 -3.83 8.16 2.53
CA ILE A 120 -4.68 8.06 1.32
C ILE A 120 -5.94 8.95 1.34
N ASN A 121 -6.34 9.45 2.50
CA ASN A 121 -7.50 10.29 2.67
C ASN A 121 -7.19 11.79 2.78
N LEU A 122 -5.96 12.19 2.42
CA LEU A 122 -5.49 13.57 2.37
C LEU A 122 -5.64 14.28 1.00
N PRO A 123 -5.69 13.60 -0.18
CA PRO A 123 -5.76 14.28 -1.48
C PRO A 123 -6.84 15.35 -1.58
N ASP A 124 -6.52 16.43 -2.31
CA ASP A 124 -7.50 17.45 -2.57
C ASP A 124 -8.60 17.02 -3.53
N LEU A 125 -9.77 17.60 -3.32
CA LEU A 125 -10.89 17.44 -4.25
C LEU A 125 -10.64 18.41 -5.39
N ASP A 126 -10.83 17.96 -6.63
CA ASP A 126 -10.89 18.88 -7.75
C ASP A 126 -12.14 19.77 -7.68
N LYS A 127 -12.27 20.69 -8.64
CA LYS A 127 -13.44 21.58 -8.78
C LYS A 127 -14.78 20.84 -8.91
N TYR A 128 -14.77 19.53 -9.17
CA TYR A 128 -15.95 18.68 -9.31
C TYR A 128 -16.14 17.73 -8.12
N GLY A 129 -15.38 17.89 -7.04
CA GLY A 129 -15.52 17.05 -5.84
C GLY A 129 -14.90 15.65 -5.98
N THR A 130 -13.96 15.46 -6.91
CA THR A 130 -13.33 14.15 -7.16
C THR A 130 -11.87 14.13 -6.70
N GLN A 131 -11.49 13.06 -5.99
CA GLN A 131 -10.09 12.79 -5.62
C GLN A 131 -9.42 12.02 -6.76
N ARG A 132 -8.75 12.72 -7.70
CA ARG A 132 -8.19 12.11 -8.92
C ARG A 132 -7.27 10.91 -8.65
N VAL A 133 -6.42 11.01 -7.62
CA VAL A 133 -5.49 9.94 -7.22
C VAL A 133 -6.25 8.70 -6.76
N ILE A 134 -7.28 8.88 -5.93
CA ILE A 134 -8.08 7.77 -5.40
C ILE A 134 -8.91 7.12 -6.50
N SER A 135 -9.46 7.91 -7.44
CA SER A 135 -10.12 7.35 -8.62
C SER A 135 -9.16 6.54 -9.50
N PHE A 136 -7.91 6.99 -9.65
CA PHE A 136 -6.90 6.27 -10.41
C PHE A 136 -6.47 4.97 -9.72
N LEU A 137 -6.24 5.00 -8.40
CA LEU A 137 -5.97 3.77 -7.62
C LEU A 137 -7.15 2.80 -7.71
N ARG A 138 -8.40 3.31 -7.65
CA ARG A 138 -9.61 2.49 -7.83
C ARG A 138 -9.62 1.79 -9.19
N GLN A 139 -9.33 2.52 -10.26
CA GLN A 139 -9.26 1.97 -11.62
C GLN A 139 -8.27 0.82 -11.68
N ILE A 140 -7.08 0.99 -11.10
CA ILE A 140 -6.06 -0.06 -11.08
C ILE A 140 -6.56 -1.30 -10.32
N VAL A 141 -7.18 -1.12 -9.15
CA VAL A 141 -7.62 -2.23 -8.30
C VAL A 141 -8.82 -2.96 -8.90
N GLU A 142 -9.78 -2.25 -9.49
CA GLU A 142 -11.01 -2.85 -10.03
C GLU A 142 -10.83 -3.39 -11.45
N ASP A 143 -10.22 -2.61 -12.33
CA ASP A 143 -10.09 -2.94 -13.75
C ASP A 143 -8.78 -3.69 -14.04
N GLY A 144 -7.87 -3.80 -13.05
CA GLY A 144 -6.58 -4.47 -13.20
C GLY A 144 -5.58 -3.72 -14.07
N GLY A 145 -5.75 -2.41 -14.27
CA GLY A 145 -4.92 -1.64 -15.18
C GLY A 145 -5.32 -0.17 -15.32
N PHE A 146 -4.71 0.50 -16.30
CA PHE A 146 -5.01 1.89 -16.63
C PHE A 146 -4.70 2.19 -18.10
N TYR A 147 -5.23 3.31 -18.60
CA TYR A 147 -4.85 3.83 -19.92
C TYR A 147 -3.62 4.73 -19.81
N ARG A 148 -2.55 4.38 -20.53
CA ARG A 148 -1.38 5.25 -20.64
C ARG A 148 -1.72 6.48 -21.47
N THR A 149 -1.44 7.66 -20.93
CA THR A 149 -1.85 8.94 -21.54
C THR A 149 -1.06 9.31 -22.79
N SER A 150 0.13 8.74 -23.00
CA SER A 150 0.99 9.07 -24.14
C SER A 150 0.54 8.46 -25.47
N ASP A 151 -0.02 7.25 -25.43
CA ASP A 151 -0.37 6.44 -26.61
C ASP A 151 -1.79 5.87 -26.53
N HIS A 152 -2.57 6.25 -25.51
CA HIS A 152 -3.93 5.78 -25.24
C HIS A 152 -4.05 4.24 -25.18
N THR A 153 -2.97 3.56 -24.83
CA THR A 153 -2.95 2.09 -24.76
C THR A 153 -3.35 1.61 -23.37
N TRP A 154 -4.15 0.54 -23.31
CA TRP A 154 -4.45 -0.15 -22.06
C TRP A 154 -3.20 -0.87 -21.54
N VAL A 155 -2.85 -0.60 -20.29
CA VAL A 155 -1.76 -1.25 -19.56
C VAL A 155 -2.37 -2.09 -18.45
N THR A 156 -2.17 -3.40 -18.55
CA THR A 156 -2.56 -4.35 -17.49
C THR A 156 -1.48 -4.39 -16.42
N ILE A 157 -1.87 -4.42 -15.16
CA ILE A 157 -0.94 -4.49 -14.03
C ILE A 157 -0.84 -5.93 -13.54
N GLU A 158 0.38 -6.41 -13.36
CA GLU A 158 0.66 -7.74 -12.81
C GLU A 158 1.62 -7.65 -11.62
N ARG A 159 1.37 -8.48 -10.60
CA ARG A 159 2.20 -8.59 -9.39
C ARG A 159 2.41 -7.27 -8.65
N ILE A 160 1.39 -6.41 -8.63
CA ILE A 160 1.37 -5.19 -7.81
C ILE A 160 0.16 -5.25 -6.88
N GLN A 161 0.36 -5.02 -5.60
CA GLN A 161 -0.67 -5.00 -4.58
C GLN A 161 -0.67 -3.66 -3.85
N PHE A 162 -1.87 -3.14 -3.55
CA PHE A 162 -2.07 -1.83 -2.93
C PHE A 162 -2.43 -1.98 -1.46
N VAL A 163 -1.72 -1.24 -0.61
CA VAL A 163 -2.04 -1.14 0.81
C VAL A 163 -2.13 0.32 1.20
N GLY A 164 -3.29 0.74 1.69
CA GLY A 164 -3.50 2.10 2.20
C GLY A 164 -3.28 2.18 3.71
N ALA A 165 -2.82 3.33 4.19
CA ALA A 165 -2.98 3.76 5.56
C ALA A 165 -3.67 5.11 5.61
N CYS A 166 -4.57 5.29 6.56
CA CYS A 166 -5.25 6.56 6.77
C CYS A 166 -5.50 6.83 8.26
N ASN A 167 -5.71 8.10 8.56
CA ASN A 167 -6.26 8.51 9.84
C ASN A 167 -7.78 8.53 9.76
N PRO A 168 -8.51 8.40 10.88
CA PRO A 168 -9.95 8.50 10.91
C PRO A 168 -10.43 9.77 10.18
N PRO A 169 -11.52 9.70 9.39
CA PRO A 169 -12.06 10.88 8.70
C PRO A 169 -12.61 11.94 9.66
N THR A 170 -12.72 11.63 10.95
CA THR A 170 -13.06 12.57 12.02
C THR A 170 -11.92 13.54 12.37
N ASP A 171 -10.68 13.21 11.98
CA ASP A 171 -9.53 14.06 12.25
C ASP A 171 -9.50 15.28 11.32
N TRP A 172 -9.04 16.42 11.84
CA TRP A 172 -9.01 17.69 11.09
C TRP A 172 -8.20 17.56 9.78
N GLY A 173 -8.78 18.05 8.67
CA GLY A 173 -8.16 18.02 7.34
C GLY A 173 -8.24 16.68 6.61
N ARG A 174 -8.82 15.63 7.22
CA ARG A 174 -9.05 14.33 6.57
C ARG A 174 -10.39 14.29 5.86
N LYS A 175 -10.43 13.64 4.70
CA LYS A 175 -11.65 13.50 3.90
C LYS A 175 -12.16 12.06 3.98
N PRO A 176 -13.48 11.81 3.97
CA PRO A 176 -13.98 10.45 3.85
C PRO A 176 -13.53 9.86 2.52
N LEU A 177 -13.05 8.61 2.55
CA LEU A 177 -12.83 7.85 1.33
C LEU A 177 -14.19 7.53 0.71
N SER A 178 -14.26 7.54 -0.61
CA SER A 178 -15.47 7.12 -1.34
C SER A 178 -15.88 5.72 -0.89
N HIS A 179 -17.18 5.50 -0.65
CA HIS A 179 -17.72 4.18 -0.29
C HIS A 179 -17.30 3.09 -1.28
N ARG A 180 -17.20 3.46 -2.56
CA ARG A 180 -16.77 2.57 -3.63
C ARG A 180 -15.27 2.19 -3.57
N TYR A 181 -14.44 2.98 -2.90
CA TYR A 181 -13.03 2.67 -2.68
C TYR A 181 -12.81 1.90 -1.37
N SER A 182 -13.59 2.20 -0.32
CA SER A 182 -13.54 1.48 0.96
C SER A 182 -14.15 0.07 0.93
N MET A 183 -14.83 -0.32 -0.15
CA MET A 183 -15.41 -1.65 -0.33
C MET A 183 -14.50 -2.61 -1.13
N LEU A 184 -13.31 -2.15 -1.55
CA LEU A 184 -12.26 -2.96 -2.16
C LEU A 184 -11.37 -3.57 -1.07
#